data_AF-A0A3L7TFT4-F1
#
_entry.id   AF-A0A3L7TFT4-F1
#
_cell.length_a   1.000
_cell.length_b   1.000
_cell.length_c   1.000
_cell.angle_alpha   90.00
_cell.angle_beta   90.00
_cell.angle_gamma   90.00
#
_symmetry.space_group_name_H-M   'P 1'
#
loop_
_entity.id
_entity.type
_entity.pdbx_description
1 polymer ?
#
loop_
_entity_poly.entity_id
_entity_poly.type
_entity_poly.pdbx_seq_one_letter_code
_entity_poly.pdbx_strand_id
1 'polypeptide(L)'
;MLLAPRTFILLLSLALFASACAPKGKEIEGPLVRPMPANTAVVIAPPAPTAVVALPTELAFSATSLTISVLSQVDHRNSPPSVDVRIECRDQLGDLCKAVGTLRMKLTGALASQTEYTFEVPLTTLTEQKLRWENVTSTYIARLAPPWAATIVPGGSVKVSATLVRADGSTITTSGDVR
;
A
#
# COMPACT_ATOMS: atom_id res chain seq x y z
N MET A 1 -0.17 7.78 53.49
CA MET A 1 -1.40 8.59 53.64
C MET A 1 -1.77 9.15 52.28
N LEU A 2 -2.97 8.79 51.80
CA LEU A 2 -3.83 9.42 50.77
C LEU A 2 -3.16 9.85 49.44
N LEU A 3 -3.26 9.10 48.33
CA LEU A 3 -4.41 8.92 47.42
C LEU A 3 -5.28 10.18 47.21
N ALA A 4 -5.20 10.78 46.01
CA ALA A 4 -6.33 11.38 45.29
C ALA A 4 -5.98 11.74 43.82
N PRO A 5 -6.96 11.79 42.89
CA PRO A 5 -6.80 11.33 41.51
C PRO A 5 -6.95 12.39 40.41
N ARG A 6 -6.55 11.96 39.20
CA ARG A 6 -6.62 12.65 37.90
C ARG A 6 -8.05 13.02 37.49
N THR A 7 -8.24 14.27 37.07
CA THR A 7 -9.48 14.80 36.49
C THR A 7 -9.52 14.53 34.99
N PHE A 8 -10.55 13.81 34.54
CA PHE A 8 -10.85 13.54 33.12
C PHE A 8 -11.89 14.57 32.64
N ILE A 9 -11.61 15.28 31.55
CA ILE A 9 -12.55 16.20 30.91
C ILE A 9 -13.07 15.50 29.65
N LEU A 10 -14.39 15.28 29.56
CA LEU A 10 -15.06 14.69 28.40
C LEU A 10 -16.23 15.60 28.04
N LEU A 11 -16.05 16.37 26.97
CA LEU A 11 -17.07 17.21 26.35
C LEU A 11 -17.27 16.69 24.94
N LEU A 12 -18.42 16.06 24.67
CA LEU A 12 -18.88 15.86 23.30
C LEU A 12 -20.41 15.96 23.27
N SER A 13 -20.88 17.04 22.67
CA SER A 13 -22.29 17.34 22.37
C SER A 13 -22.42 17.42 20.85
N LEU A 14 -23.31 16.63 20.24
CA LEU A 14 -23.93 16.88 18.93
C LEU A 14 -25.02 15.80 18.73
N ALA A 15 -26.28 16.09 19.04
CA ALA A 15 -27.31 16.77 18.22
C ALA A 15 -28.01 15.85 17.22
N LEU A 16 -29.32 15.68 17.48
CA LEU A 16 -30.35 14.97 16.73
C LEU A 16 -30.45 15.41 15.26
N PHE A 17 -30.76 14.45 14.38
CA PHE A 17 -31.70 14.69 13.28
C PHE A 17 -32.65 13.50 13.12
N ALA A 18 -33.94 13.81 13.31
CA ALA A 18 -35.08 12.99 12.92
C ALA A 18 -35.65 13.53 11.60
N SER A 19 -36.07 12.66 10.69
CA SER A 19 -37.01 12.96 9.59
C SER A 19 -37.48 11.62 9.01
N ALA A 20 -38.63 11.08 9.42
CA ALA A 20 -40.00 11.40 8.99
C ALA A 20 -40.41 10.73 7.66
N CYS A 21 -41.28 9.73 7.86
CA CYS A 21 -42.29 9.07 7.03
C CYS A 21 -42.88 9.84 5.83
N ALA A 22 -43.17 9.14 4.73
CA ALA A 22 -44.23 9.47 3.76
C ALA A 22 -44.58 8.27 2.83
N PRO A 23 -45.77 8.22 2.18
CA PRO A 23 -46.64 7.04 2.24
C PRO A 23 -46.99 6.35 0.90
N LYS A 24 -47.74 5.23 1.04
CA LYS A 24 -48.45 4.40 0.04
C LYS A 24 -49.32 5.20 -0.95
N GLY A 25 -49.24 4.85 -2.23
CA GLY A 25 -50.19 5.24 -3.29
C GLY A 25 -50.93 4.03 -3.87
N LYS A 26 -52.24 4.21 -4.11
CA LYS A 26 -53.23 3.22 -4.55
C LYS A 26 -53.19 2.91 -6.05
N GLU A 27 -53.66 1.70 -6.33
CA GLU A 27 -54.18 1.09 -7.56
C GLU A 27 -55.23 1.92 -8.32
N ILE A 28 -55.18 1.90 -9.66
CA ILE A 28 -56.29 2.19 -10.59
C ILE A 28 -56.15 1.26 -11.81
N GLU A 29 -57.12 0.36 -12.02
CA GLU A 29 -57.32 -0.44 -13.23
C GLU A 29 -57.94 0.39 -14.38
N GLY A 30 -57.62 0.03 -15.64
CA GLY A 30 -58.39 0.45 -16.82
C GLY A 30 -57.68 0.16 -18.15
N PRO A 31 -58.31 -0.54 -19.12
CA PRO A 31 -57.63 -1.09 -20.30
C PRO A 31 -57.62 -0.12 -21.49
N LEU A 32 -56.50 -0.04 -22.20
CA LEU A 32 -56.40 0.64 -23.50
C LEU A 32 -55.57 -0.19 -24.48
N VAL A 33 -56.30 -0.87 -25.37
CA VAL A 33 -55.85 -1.53 -26.59
C VAL A 33 -55.21 -0.52 -27.54
N ARG A 34 -54.04 -0.83 -28.13
CA ARG A 34 -53.61 -0.47 -29.52
C ARG A 34 -52.16 -0.91 -29.86
N PRO A 35 -51.76 -0.90 -31.15
CA PRO A 35 -51.59 -2.04 -32.05
C PRO A 35 -50.15 -2.59 -32.09
N MET A 36 -50.01 -3.80 -32.60
CA MET A 36 -48.73 -4.50 -32.81
C MET A 36 -47.96 -3.88 -34.00
N PRO A 37 -46.71 -3.40 -33.84
CA PRO A 37 -45.82 -3.12 -34.96
C PRO A 37 -44.88 -4.30 -35.27
N ALA A 38 -44.49 -4.35 -36.54
CA ALA A 38 -43.89 -5.47 -37.25
C ALA A 38 -42.54 -5.97 -36.68
N ASN A 39 -42.35 -7.29 -36.79
CA ASN A 39 -41.06 -7.98 -36.64
C ASN A 39 -39.98 -7.29 -37.50
N THR A 40 -39.10 -6.53 -36.85
CA THR A 40 -37.82 -6.13 -37.42
C THR A 40 -36.79 -7.13 -36.90
N ALA A 41 -36.34 -8.03 -37.77
CA ALA A 41 -35.23 -8.92 -37.44
C ALA A 41 -33.97 -8.06 -37.18
N VAL A 42 -33.54 -8.00 -35.93
CA VAL A 42 -32.26 -7.39 -35.55
C VAL A 42 -31.16 -8.32 -36.00
N VAL A 43 -30.47 -7.98 -37.10
CA VAL A 43 -29.20 -8.62 -37.45
C VAL A 43 -28.17 -8.14 -36.44
N ILE A 44 -27.87 -8.96 -35.44
CA ILE A 44 -26.80 -8.72 -34.48
C ILE A 44 -25.48 -8.90 -35.26
N ALA A 45 -24.83 -7.79 -35.62
CA ALA A 45 -23.47 -7.83 -36.11
C ALA A 45 -22.56 -8.45 -35.03
N PRO A 46 -21.64 -9.35 -35.37
CA PRO A 46 -20.70 -9.90 -34.41
C PRO A 46 -19.91 -8.75 -33.76
N PRO A 47 -19.69 -8.77 -32.44
CA PRO A 47 -18.93 -7.72 -31.77
C PRO A 47 -17.54 -7.65 -32.40
N ALA A 48 -17.14 -6.46 -32.82
CA ALA A 48 -15.78 -6.19 -33.27
C ALA A 48 -14.80 -6.70 -32.20
N PRO A 49 -13.69 -7.37 -32.57
CA PRO A 49 -12.73 -7.85 -31.61
C PRO A 49 -12.25 -6.67 -30.77
N THR A 50 -12.53 -6.72 -29.47
CA THR A 50 -12.03 -5.77 -28.48
C THR A 50 -10.53 -5.72 -28.63
N ALA A 51 -10.00 -4.58 -29.08
CA ALA A 51 -8.56 -4.37 -29.17
C ALA A 51 -7.98 -4.63 -27.78
N VAL A 52 -7.18 -5.68 -27.67
CA VAL A 52 -6.36 -5.94 -26.47
C VAL A 52 -5.44 -4.75 -26.37
N VAL A 53 -5.70 -3.87 -25.41
CA VAL A 53 -4.77 -2.79 -25.07
C VAL A 53 -3.51 -3.48 -24.58
N ALA A 54 -2.50 -3.54 -25.46
CA ALA A 54 -1.17 -3.99 -25.07
C ALA A 54 -0.71 -3.10 -23.93
N LEU A 55 -0.43 -3.71 -22.77
CA LEU A 55 0.21 -3.02 -21.66
C LEU A 55 1.49 -2.35 -22.21
N PRO A 56 1.73 -1.05 -21.98
CA PRO A 56 2.91 -0.40 -22.53
C PRO A 56 4.17 -1.16 -22.10
N THR A 57 4.98 -1.56 -23.08
CA THR A 57 6.21 -2.37 -22.96
C THR A 57 7.34 -1.66 -22.18
N GLU A 58 7.05 -0.48 -21.62
CA GLU A 58 7.97 0.35 -20.85
C GLU A 58 8.14 -0.09 -19.38
N LEU A 59 7.37 -1.10 -18.93
CA LEU A 59 7.44 -1.65 -17.57
C LEU A 59 8.29 -2.93 -17.45
N ALA A 60 9.31 -3.11 -18.30
CA ALA A 60 10.32 -4.15 -18.07
C ALA A 60 11.30 -3.72 -16.96
N PHE A 61 10.78 -3.34 -15.79
CA PHE A 61 11.59 -3.10 -14.60
C PHE A 61 12.06 -4.44 -14.03
N SER A 62 13.19 -4.92 -14.54
CA SER A 62 13.72 -6.27 -14.35
C SER A 62 14.77 -6.33 -13.24
N ALA A 63 14.52 -5.70 -12.10
CA ALA A 63 15.38 -5.85 -10.92
C ALA A 63 15.62 -7.35 -10.68
N THR A 64 16.87 -7.81 -10.70
CA THR A 64 17.31 -9.20 -10.50
C THR A 64 17.88 -9.43 -9.11
N SER A 65 18.37 -8.35 -8.47
CA SER A 65 18.89 -8.37 -7.11
C SER A 65 18.45 -7.15 -6.32
N LEU A 66 18.47 -7.29 -4.99
CA LEU A 66 18.19 -6.23 -4.03
C LEU A 66 19.35 -6.09 -3.06
N THR A 67 19.61 -4.87 -2.61
CA THR A 67 20.53 -4.59 -1.52
C THR A 67 19.94 -3.54 -0.61
N ILE A 68 20.03 -3.76 0.72
CA ILE A 68 19.74 -2.72 1.70
C ILE A 68 20.92 -1.76 1.68
N SER A 69 20.67 -0.52 1.26
CA SER A 69 21.70 0.49 1.13
C SER A 69 22.28 0.85 2.50
N VAL A 70 23.58 1.13 2.53
CA VAL A 70 24.32 1.59 3.73
C VAL A 70 23.81 2.93 4.28
N LEU A 71 23.00 3.64 3.48
CA LEU A 71 22.33 4.88 3.87
C LEU A 71 21.04 4.65 4.69
N SER A 72 20.62 3.39 4.85
CA SER A 72 19.48 3.05 5.70
C SER A 72 19.82 3.36 7.16
N GLN A 73 18.86 3.91 7.91
CA GLN A 73 19.12 4.38 9.27
C GLN A 73 17.90 4.23 10.18
N VAL A 74 18.15 4.16 11.48
CA VAL A 74 17.12 4.34 12.50
C VAL A 74 16.99 5.83 12.84
N ASP A 75 15.82 6.41 12.59
CA ASP A 75 15.53 7.80 12.92
C ASP A 75 14.93 7.91 14.33
N HIS A 76 15.77 8.37 15.26
CA HIS A 76 15.42 8.60 16.66
C HIS A 76 14.76 9.97 16.93
N ARG A 77 14.54 10.80 15.92
CA ARG A 77 13.85 12.09 16.10
C ARG A 77 12.37 11.92 16.42
N ASN A 78 11.80 10.77 16.05
CA ASN A 78 10.42 10.39 16.36
C ASN A 78 10.36 9.52 17.63
N SER A 79 9.24 9.60 18.34
CA SER A 79 8.93 8.71 19.47
C SER A 79 7.55 8.08 19.24
N PRO A 80 7.46 6.78 18.92
CA PRO A 80 8.57 5.81 18.79
C PRO A 80 9.48 6.07 17.57
N PRO A 81 10.73 5.57 17.59
CA PRO A 81 11.67 5.75 16.48
C PRO A 81 11.19 5.06 15.20
N SER A 82 11.45 5.69 14.06
CA SER A 82 11.16 5.13 12.73
C SER A 82 12.41 4.51 12.11
N VAL A 83 12.23 3.64 11.12
CA VAL A 83 13.34 3.05 10.35
C VAL A 83 13.20 3.51 8.90
N ASP A 84 14.20 4.25 8.42
CA ASP A 84 14.32 4.65 7.03
C ASP A 84 15.13 3.58 6.29
N VAL A 85 14.43 2.69 5.58
CA VAL A 85 15.06 1.63 4.80
C VAL A 85 15.20 2.10 3.36
N ARG A 86 16.44 2.08 2.85
CA ARG A 86 16.77 2.42 1.46
C ARG A 86 17.13 1.16 0.70
N ILE A 87 16.44 0.92 -0.41
CA ILE A 87 16.64 -0.28 -1.23
C ILE A 87 17.25 0.11 -2.58
N GLU A 88 18.38 -0.51 -2.88
CA GLU A 88 18.97 -0.56 -4.21
C GLU A 88 18.42 -1.78 -4.95
N CYS A 89 17.86 -1.54 -6.12
CA CYS A 89 17.46 -2.60 -7.05
C CYS A 89 18.46 -2.59 -8.20
N ARG A 90 18.97 -3.76 -8.59
CA ARG A 90 19.89 -3.87 -9.73
C ARG A 90 19.34 -4.81 -10.79
N ASP A 91 19.57 -4.51 -12.05
CA ASP A 91 19.19 -5.37 -13.17
C ASP A 91 20.21 -6.51 -13.39
N GLN A 92 20.05 -7.26 -14.48
CA GLN A 92 20.95 -8.36 -14.83
C GLN A 92 22.40 -7.94 -15.16
N LEU A 93 22.62 -6.66 -15.50
CA LEU A 93 23.95 -6.10 -15.76
C LEU A 93 24.60 -5.53 -14.50
N GLY A 94 23.84 -5.45 -13.40
CA GLY A 94 24.28 -4.89 -12.13
C GLY A 94 24.01 -3.39 -12.00
N ASP A 95 23.36 -2.78 -12.99
CA ASP A 95 23.05 -1.35 -12.99
C ASP A 95 21.85 -1.06 -12.08
N LEU A 96 21.89 0.10 -11.40
CA LEU A 96 20.79 0.53 -10.55
C LEU A 96 19.55 0.82 -11.40
N CYS A 97 18.45 0.18 -11.05
CA CYS A 97 17.21 0.25 -11.82
C CYS A 97 16.01 0.48 -10.90
N LYS A 98 14.91 0.90 -11.51
CA LYS A 98 13.59 0.87 -10.85
C LYS A 98 13.02 -0.55 -10.90
N ALA A 99 12.07 -0.84 -10.02
CA ALA A 99 11.40 -2.12 -9.86
C ALA A 99 9.88 -1.92 -9.85
N VAL A 100 9.15 -2.94 -10.32
CA VAL A 100 7.68 -3.03 -10.21
C VAL A 100 7.33 -4.22 -9.32
N GLY A 101 6.35 -4.01 -8.44
CA GLY A 101 5.83 -5.04 -7.56
C GLY A 101 5.48 -4.51 -6.19
N THR A 102 5.59 -5.36 -5.17
CA THR A 102 5.40 -4.98 -3.77
C THR A 102 6.67 -5.30 -2.99
N LEU A 103 7.27 -4.29 -2.36
CA LEU A 103 8.34 -4.50 -1.38
C LEU A 103 7.72 -4.87 -0.04
N ARG A 104 7.90 -6.12 0.38
CA ARG A 104 7.56 -6.62 1.70
C ARG A 104 8.76 -6.45 2.61
N MET A 105 8.62 -5.60 3.63
CA MET A 105 9.67 -5.32 4.60
C MET A 105 9.32 -5.98 5.92
N LYS A 106 10.25 -6.77 6.46
CA LYS A 106 10.15 -7.32 7.81
C LYS A 106 11.21 -6.68 8.68
N LEU A 107 10.78 -6.14 9.82
CA LEU A 107 11.65 -5.58 10.84
C LEU A 107 11.62 -6.49 12.06
N THR A 108 12.80 -6.84 12.57
CA THR A 108 12.95 -7.57 13.84
C THR A 108 13.77 -6.70 14.79
N GLY A 109 13.15 -6.30 15.90
CA GLY A 109 13.81 -5.48 16.93
C GLY A 109 14.95 -6.24 17.62
N ALA A 110 15.99 -5.51 18.06
CA ALA A 110 17.12 -6.10 18.78
C ALA A 110 16.79 -6.46 20.24
N LEU A 111 17.45 -7.53 20.69
CA LEU A 111 17.73 -7.97 22.07
C LEU A 111 16.57 -8.25 23.05
N ALA A 112 15.37 -7.66 22.95
CA ALA A 112 14.36 -7.80 24.01
C ALA A 112 13.06 -8.52 23.62
N SER A 113 12.60 -8.48 22.37
CA SER A 113 11.28 -9.05 22.04
C SER A 113 11.19 -9.92 20.79
N GLN A 114 12.25 -10.00 19.96
CA GLN A 114 12.25 -10.66 18.64
C GLN A 114 10.96 -10.41 17.82
N THR A 115 10.25 -9.31 18.11
CA THR A 115 8.93 -9.08 17.53
C THR A 115 9.13 -8.69 16.09
N GLU A 116 8.44 -9.41 15.22
CA GLU A 116 8.46 -9.17 13.78
C GLU A 116 7.33 -8.23 13.39
N TYR A 117 7.68 -7.17 12.67
CA TYR A 117 6.72 -6.23 12.09
C TYR A 117 6.84 -6.30 10.57
N THR A 118 5.72 -6.54 9.89
CA THR A 118 5.69 -6.61 8.42
C THR A 118 5.02 -5.37 7.84
N PHE A 119 5.61 -4.83 6.78
CA PHE A 119 5.09 -3.69 6.01
C PHE A 119 5.07 -4.04 4.54
N GLU A 120 4.04 -3.59 3.84
CA GLU A 120 3.96 -3.67 2.39
C GLU A 120 4.09 -2.27 1.79
N VAL A 121 5.05 -2.11 0.89
CA VAL A 121 5.28 -0.87 0.15
C VAL A 121 4.99 -1.15 -1.31
N PRO A 122 3.81 -0.75 -1.82
CA PRO A 122 3.45 -0.97 -3.21
C PRO A 122 4.31 -0.08 -4.12
N LEU A 123 4.79 -0.66 -5.22
CA LEU A 123 5.50 -0.03 -6.33
C LEU A 123 4.83 -0.39 -7.67
N THR A 124 3.54 -0.72 -7.63
CA THR A 124 2.82 -1.29 -8.77
C THR A 124 2.41 -0.22 -9.78
N THR A 125 2.30 1.03 -9.35
CA THR A 125 2.00 2.18 -10.20
C THR A 125 3.19 3.12 -10.37
N LEU A 126 3.23 3.86 -11.48
CA LEU A 126 4.25 4.90 -11.70
C LEU A 126 4.21 6.00 -10.62
N THR A 127 3.02 6.31 -10.10
CA THR A 127 2.84 7.30 -9.03
C THR A 127 3.50 6.83 -7.73
N GLU A 128 3.28 5.58 -7.32
CA GLU A 128 3.91 5.01 -6.13
C GLU A 128 5.42 4.93 -6.28
N GLN A 129 5.92 4.51 -7.45
CA GLN A 129 7.35 4.48 -7.73
C GLN A 129 7.97 5.87 -7.63
N LYS A 130 7.36 6.89 -8.25
CA LYS A 130 7.84 8.28 -8.19
C LYS A 130 7.84 8.85 -6.77
N LEU A 131 6.86 8.47 -5.96
CA LEU A 131 6.77 8.92 -4.56
C LEU A 131 7.93 8.39 -3.70
N ARG A 132 8.46 7.21 -4.05
CA ARG A 132 9.43 6.47 -3.22
C ARG A 132 10.85 6.50 -3.78
N TRP A 133 11.01 6.73 -5.07
CA TRP A 133 12.30 6.72 -5.75
C TRP A 133 13.04 8.05 -5.55
N GLU A 134 14.26 7.97 -5.02
CA GLU A 134 15.18 9.10 -4.95
C GLU A 134 16.20 9.03 -6.09
N ASN A 135 16.18 10.02 -6.98
CA ASN A 135 17.05 10.04 -8.16
C ASN A 135 18.54 10.25 -7.84
N VAL A 136 18.86 10.88 -6.71
CA VAL A 136 20.27 11.20 -6.36
C VAL A 136 21.03 9.93 -5.99
N THR A 137 20.42 9.08 -5.16
CA THR A 137 21.03 7.83 -4.70
C THR A 137 20.57 6.62 -5.52
N SER A 138 19.58 6.80 -6.41
CA SER A 138 18.92 5.73 -7.16
C SER A 138 18.43 4.61 -6.24
N THR A 139 17.71 5.00 -5.18
CA THR A 139 17.15 4.08 -4.18
C THR A 139 15.67 4.31 -3.96
N TYR A 140 14.94 3.25 -3.59
CA TYR A 140 13.61 3.36 -3.00
C TYR A 140 13.70 3.65 -1.50
N ILE A 141 12.91 4.61 -1.02
CA ILE A 141 12.85 5.00 0.40
C ILE A 141 11.55 4.49 1.03
N ALA A 142 11.69 3.55 1.97
CA ALA A 142 10.61 3.08 2.82
C ALA A 142 10.80 3.60 4.25
N ARG A 143 10.02 4.63 4.63
CA ARG A 143 9.94 5.12 6.01
C ARG A 143 8.95 4.26 6.78
N LEU A 144 9.44 3.44 7.70
CA LEU A 144 8.66 2.45 8.45
C LEU A 144 8.52 2.92 9.90
N ALA A 145 7.29 2.94 10.41
CA ALA A 145 6.97 3.35 11.78
C ALA A 145 6.34 2.19 12.56
N PRO A 146 7.12 1.15 12.91
CA PRO A 146 6.63 0.05 13.74
C PRO A 146 6.22 0.52 15.14
N PRO A 147 5.13 -0.06 15.68
CA PRO A 147 4.69 0.20 17.05
C PRO A 147 5.56 -0.60 18.01
N TRP A 148 6.80 -0.14 18.21
CA TRP A 148 7.78 -0.81 19.06
C TRP A 148 7.23 -1.01 20.48
N ALA A 149 7.25 -2.25 20.97
CA ALA A 149 6.94 -2.53 22.38
C ALA A 149 8.04 -2.04 23.33
N ALA A 150 9.30 -2.07 22.86
CA ALA A 150 10.48 -1.59 23.58
C ALA A 150 11.24 -0.58 22.71
N THR A 151 11.74 0.50 23.31
CA THR A 151 12.47 1.54 22.56
C THR A 151 13.81 0.99 22.06
N ILE A 152 14.12 1.23 20.78
CA ILE A 152 15.45 0.97 20.23
C ILE A 152 16.40 2.00 20.83
N VAL A 153 17.41 1.53 21.56
CA VAL A 153 18.44 2.39 22.14
C VAL A 153 19.31 3.00 21.02
N PRO A 154 19.79 4.25 21.16
CA PRO A 154 20.74 4.82 20.21
C PRO A 154 21.96 3.90 19.99
N GLY A 155 22.31 3.65 18.73
CA GLY A 155 23.37 2.72 18.35
C GLY A 155 22.96 1.24 18.35
N GLY A 156 21.72 0.92 18.72
CA GLY A 156 21.13 -0.39 18.53
C GLY A 156 20.88 -0.69 17.04
N SER A 157 20.88 -1.97 16.66
CA SER A 157 20.56 -2.37 15.29
C SER A 157 19.15 -2.94 15.17
N VAL A 158 18.54 -2.78 14.01
CA VAL A 158 17.30 -3.45 13.60
C VAL A 158 17.63 -4.39 12.46
N LYS A 159 17.25 -5.66 12.59
CA LYS A 159 17.35 -6.60 11.47
C LYS A 159 16.22 -6.31 10.49
N VAL A 160 16.57 -6.14 9.23
CA VAL A 160 15.64 -5.87 8.14
C VAL A 160 15.76 -6.97 7.12
N SER A 161 14.61 -7.49 6.67
CA SER A 161 14.51 -8.31 5.47
C SER A 161 13.58 -7.61 4.49
N ALA A 162 14.03 -7.50 3.24
CA ALA A 162 13.28 -6.88 2.15
C ALA A 162 13.06 -7.92 1.06
N THR A 163 11.80 -8.19 0.73
CA THR A 163 11.40 -9.09 -0.35
C THR A 163 10.62 -8.32 -1.39
N LEU A 164 11.13 -8.22 -2.61
CA LEU A 164 10.35 -7.73 -3.76
C LEU A 164 9.52 -8.88 -4.32
N VAL A 165 8.20 -8.75 -4.29
CA VAL A 165 7.27 -9.63 -5.01
C VAL A 165 6.92 -8.97 -6.33
N ARG A 166 7.40 -9.54 -7.45
CA ARG A 166 7.18 -9.01 -8.79
C ARG A 166 5.77 -9.36 -9.30
N ALA A 167 5.36 -8.74 -10.40
CA ALA A 167 4.03 -8.97 -11.01
C ALA A 167 3.82 -10.41 -11.51
N ASP A 168 4.90 -11.12 -11.86
CA ASP A 168 4.88 -12.54 -12.24
C ASP A 168 4.84 -13.51 -11.04
N GLY A 169 4.79 -12.98 -9.82
CA GLY A 169 4.82 -13.76 -8.57
C GLY A 169 6.22 -14.21 -8.13
N SER A 170 7.25 -13.99 -8.94
CA SER A 170 8.63 -14.27 -8.55
C SER A 170 9.08 -13.33 -7.42
N THR A 171 10.03 -13.80 -6.63
CA THR A 171 10.54 -13.03 -5.48
C THR A 171 12.06 -12.89 -5.50
N ILE A 172 12.53 -11.76 -4.98
CA ILE A 172 13.94 -11.51 -4.67
C ILE A 172 13.98 -11.05 -3.23
N THR A 173 14.93 -11.54 -2.44
CA THR A 173 15.04 -11.17 -1.04
C THR A 173 16.47 -10.74 -0.71
N THR A 174 16.58 -9.79 0.21
CA THR A 174 17.83 -9.36 0.83
C THR A 174 17.61 -9.09 2.31
N SER A 175 18.65 -9.15 3.12
CA SER A 175 18.57 -8.82 4.54
C SER A 175 19.85 -8.16 5.03
N GLY A 176 19.73 -7.41 6.13
CA GLY A 176 20.83 -6.66 6.71
C GLY A 176 20.45 -5.99 8.02
N ASP A 177 21.45 -5.41 8.67
CA ASP A 177 21.26 -4.62 9.88
C ASP A 177 21.20 -3.12 9.52
N VAL A 178 20.22 -2.42 10.10
CA VAL A 178 20.07 -0.96 10.02
C VAL A 178 20.36 -0.38 11.41
N ARG A 179 21.13 0.71 11.49
CA ARG A 179 21.59 1.31 12.75
C ARG A 179 21.24 2.79 12.84
#